data_AF-A0A8C8DN21-F1
#
_entry.id   AF-A0A8C8DN21-F1
#
_cell.length_a   1.000
_cell.length_b   1.000
_cell.length_c   1.000
_cell.angle_alpha   90.00
_cell.angle_beta   90.00
_cell.angle_gamma   90.00
#
_symmetry.space_group_name_H-M   'P 1'
#
loop_
_entity.id
_entity.type
_entity.pdbx_description
1 polymer ?
#
loop_
_entity_poly.entity_id
_entity_poly.type
_entity_poly.pdbx_seq_one_letter_code
_entity_poly.pdbx_strand_id
1 'polypeptide(L)'
;MAEEKCPQLVDYFVVAGLDPTGAWRPLDEDGRSSSSSSASSSPAARAAEPVTDLVVISRGLGEEVPEGFTCIEKTLGGHSAELSAGLLNNPHLYLCYRRGWDKPPIVDLGVLYEGKDQLKTNWYVIETTPYSRSASLSSGGAPTAHRVFVTYRRATDSQGLHTLGVTDIALLLPSKGEVAPHTFCRVNKNLNTGMWGPALFLCFKRAMAKANALLFEAGLISRYPQEDLEAFPLPESVPVFCLPMGVSVESWPLNTKYQLPVFSTFVLTSACGDKVYGAALQFYESFSRELLSERQSVRLGLLSVVDRRPIGSRSVHGKKSICVLSHWPFFTVFQKFLTFIYRYSISGPHVLPLEK
;
A
#
# COMPACT_ATOMS: atom_id res chain seq x y z
N MET A 1 -49.46 -17.24 -29.53
CA MET A 1 -49.52 -17.05 -28.08
C MET A 1 -48.14 -16.59 -27.67
N ALA A 2 -47.97 -15.35 -27.23
CA ALA A 2 -46.70 -14.90 -26.70
C ALA A 2 -46.53 -15.56 -25.33
N GLU A 3 -45.47 -16.33 -25.13
CA GLU A 3 -45.08 -16.76 -23.78
C GLU A 3 -44.84 -15.49 -22.95
N GLU A 4 -45.73 -15.19 -22.01
CA GLU A 4 -45.49 -14.16 -21.01
C GLU A 4 -44.33 -14.62 -20.13
N LYS A 5 -43.11 -14.22 -20.50
CA LYS A 5 -41.93 -14.38 -19.65
C LYS A 5 -42.22 -13.70 -18.32
N CYS A 6 -42.08 -14.46 -17.24
CA CYS A 6 -42.15 -13.94 -15.88
C CYS A 6 -41.21 -12.72 -15.75
N PRO A 7 -41.60 -11.62 -15.09
CA PRO A 7 -40.76 -10.43 -14.98
C PRO A 7 -39.41 -10.77 -14.35
N GLN A 8 -38.35 -10.62 -15.13
CA GLN A 8 -36.98 -10.92 -14.71
C GLN A 8 -36.35 -9.68 -14.11
N LEU A 9 -35.99 -9.76 -12.82
CA LEU A 9 -35.36 -8.66 -12.10
C LEU A 9 -33.84 -8.60 -12.32
N VAL A 10 -33.19 -9.76 -12.44
CA VAL A 10 -31.73 -9.88 -12.60
C VAL A 10 -31.46 -10.60 -13.91
N ASP A 11 -30.71 -9.96 -14.80
CA ASP A 11 -30.31 -10.54 -16.08
C ASP A 11 -29.18 -11.56 -15.87
N TYR A 12 -28.15 -11.15 -15.13
CA TYR A 12 -27.03 -12.02 -14.78
C TYR A 12 -26.59 -11.87 -13.33
N PHE A 13 -26.16 -12.98 -12.74
CA PHE A 13 -25.31 -13.04 -11.58
C PHE A 13 -23.94 -13.57 -12.01
N VAL A 14 -22.87 -12.85 -11.72
CA VAL A 14 -21.51 -13.21 -12.13
C VAL A 14 -20.56 -13.23 -10.95
N VAL A 15 -19.58 -14.13 -11.02
CA VAL A 15 -18.44 -14.19 -10.11
C VAL A 15 -17.19 -13.85 -10.92
N ALA A 16 -16.53 -12.77 -10.55
CA ALA A 16 -15.29 -12.31 -11.17
C ALA A 16 -14.11 -12.50 -10.22
N GLY A 17 -12.95 -12.86 -10.77
CA GLY A 17 -11.73 -13.11 -10.01
C GLY A 17 -10.68 -13.85 -10.84
N LEU A 18 -9.83 -14.64 -10.19
CA LEU A 18 -8.90 -15.55 -10.86
C LEU A 18 -9.50 -16.94 -10.92
N ASP A 19 -9.59 -17.49 -12.13
CA ASP A 19 -9.94 -18.89 -12.37
C ASP A 19 -8.78 -19.78 -11.86
N PRO A 20 -9.02 -20.69 -10.89
CA PRO A 20 -7.99 -21.60 -10.38
C PRO A 20 -7.37 -22.51 -11.44
N THR A 21 -8.06 -22.74 -12.56
CA THR A 21 -7.65 -23.63 -13.64
C THR A 21 -7.09 -22.89 -14.86
N GLY A 22 -7.23 -21.57 -14.90
CA GLY A 22 -6.88 -20.74 -16.05
C GLY A 22 -5.45 -20.19 -16.02
N ALA A 23 -4.93 -19.82 -17.19
CA ALA A 23 -3.68 -19.08 -17.29
C ALA A 23 -3.89 -17.61 -16.87
N TRP A 24 -3.30 -17.19 -15.76
CA TRP A 24 -3.43 -15.81 -15.28
C TRP A 24 -2.51 -14.86 -16.03
N ARG A 25 -3.07 -13.74 -16.49
CA ARG A 25 -2.32 -12.66 -17.16
C ARG A 25 -1.90 -11.61 -16.13
N PRO A 26 -0.59 -11.42 -15.87
CA PRO A 26 -0.12 -10.38 -14.98
C PRO A 26 -0.36 -9.00 -15.58
N LEU A 27 -0.93 -8.06 -14.80
CA LEU A 27 -1.06 -6.66 -15.23
C LEU A 27 0.25 -5.87 -15.09
N ASP A 28 1.24 -6.44 -14.41
CA ASP A 28 2.52 -5.79 -14.12
C ASP A 28 3.56 -5.88 -15.27
N GLU A 29 3.25 -6.52 -16.41
CA GLU A 29 4.23 -6.77 -17.50
C GLU A 29 3.98 -6.02 -18.83
N ASP A 30 2.82 -5.40 -19.07
CA ASP A 30 2.48 -4.80 -20.38
C ASP A 30 2.96 -3.34 -20.58
N GLY A 31 4.14 -3.02 -20.08
CA GLY A 31 4.88 -1.81 -20.47
C GLY A 31 5.85 -2.04 -21.64
N ARG A 32 6.00 -3.28 -22.12
CA ARG A 32 7.02 -3.64 -23.11
C ARG A 32 6.54 -4.72 -24.10
N SER A 33 5.49 -4.45 -24.87
CA SER A 33 5.36 -5.08 -26.19
C SER A 33 4.68 -4.16 -27.21
N SER A 34 5.41 -3.89 -28.29
CA SER A 34 4.98 -3.35 -29.59
C SER A 34 4.09 -2.09 -29.67
N SER A 35 4.72 -0.90 -29.72
CA SER A 35 4.57 0.04 -30.87
C SER A 35 5.35 1.37 -30.64
N SER A 36 6.21 1.68 -31.61
CA SER A 36 6.75 2.99 -32.02
C SER A 36 7.04 4.10 -30.98
N SER A 37 8.34 4.31 -30.76
CA SER A 37 9.04 5.62 -30.70
C SER A 37 8.27 6.86 -30.18
N SER A 38 8.47 7.19 -28.89
CA SER A 38 8.73 8.57 -28.47
C SER A 38 9.40 8.59 -27.10
N ALA A 39 10.58 9.22 -27.06
CA ALA A 39 11.36 9.42 -25.85
C ALA A 39 10.78 10.57 -25.04
N SER A 40 9.97 10.28 -24.02
CA SER A 40 9.80 11.10 -22.82
C SER A 40 8.68 10.50 -21.95
N SER A 41 9.02 9.52 -21.13
CA SER A 41 8.20 9.15 -19.99
C SER A 41 9.11 8.75 -18.84
N SER A 42 8.99 9.52 -17.76
CA SER A 42 9.54 9.26 -16.44
C SER A 42 9.35 7.77 -16.09
N PRO A 43 10.31 7.09 -15.46
CA PRO A 43 10.13 5.69 -15.08
C PRO A 43 8.90 5.59 -14.18
N ALA A 44 7.81 5.05 -14.72
CA ALA A 44 6.61 4.73 -13.97
C ALA A 44 7.04 3.91 -12.76
N ALA A 45 6.68 4.42 -11.58
CA ALA A 45 7.23 4.03 -10.31
C ALA A 45 7.17 2.51 -10.13
N ARG A 46 8.34 1.85 -10.16
CA ARG A 46 8.52 0.63 -9.37
C ARG A 46 7.97 0.92 -7.99
N ALA A 47 7.11 0.06 -7.45
CA ALA A 47 6.63 0.19 -6.08
C ALA A 47 7.86 0.26 -5.16
N ALA A 48 8.24 1.47 -4.76
CA ALA A 48 9.42 1.69 -3.96
C ALA A 48 9.19 1.03 -2.61
N GLU A 49 10.16 0.25 -2.17
CA GLU A 49 10.12 -0.35 -0.83
C GLU A 49 9.92 0.76 0.21
N PRO A 50 9.00 0.59 1.17
CA PRO A 50 8.77 1.58 2.19
C PRO A 50 9.96 1.63 3.13
N VAL A 51 10.14 2.78 3.75
CA VAL A 51 11.07 2.93 4.85
C VAL A 51 10.54 2.13 6.05
N THR A 52 11.35 1.19 6.53
CA THR A 52 11.01 0.31 7.66
C THR A 52 11.76 0.71 8.92
N ASP A 53 13.00 1.18 8.81
CA ASP A 53 13.81 1.61 9.95
C ASP A 53 14.50 2.96 9.70
N LEU A 54 14.78 3.65 10.80
CA LEU A 54 15.52 4.90 10.86
C LEU A 54 16.55 4.83 11.96
N VAL A 55 17.73 5.39 11.70
CA VAL A 55 18.80 5.54 12.69
C VAL A 55 19.50 6.88 12.48
N VAL A 56 20.05 7.42 13.55
CA VAL A 56 20.98 8.55 13.48
C VAL A 56 22.37 8.01 13.77
N ILE A 57 23.38 8.42 12.99
CA ILE A 57 24.78 8.05 13.19
C ILE A 57 25.64 9.28 13.44
N SER A 58 26.75 9.10 14.17
CA SER A 58 27.73 10.12 14.50
C SER A 58 29.05 9.90 13.77
N ARG A 59 29.20 10.51 12.58
CA ARG A 59 30.42 10.33 11.78
C ARG A 59 31.66 10.96 12.40
N GLY A 60 31.47 12.04 13.18
CA GLY A 60 32.56 12.69 13.91
C GLY A 60 33.16 11.81 15.00
N LEU A 61 32.44 10.77 15.42
CA LEU A 61 32.89 9.77 16.40
C LEU A 61 33.28 8.43 15.74
N GLY A 62 33.44 8.41 14.42
CA GLY A 62 33.86 7.22 13.67
C GLY A 62 32.78 6.18 13.45
N GLU A 63 31.50 6.54 13.59
CA GLU A 63 30.39 5.61 13.30
C GLU A 63 30.15 5.47 11.80
N GLU A 64 29.92 4.23 11.36
CA GLU A 64 29.64 3.90 9.96
C GLU A 64 28.14 3.71 9.71
N VAL A 65 27.74 3.74 8.44
CA VAL A 65 26.37 3.47 8.03
C VAL A 65 26.09 1.97 8.22
N PRO A 66 25.06 1.57 9.00
CA PRO A 66 24.79 0.16 9.21
C PRO A 66 24.44 -0.57 7.90
N GLU A 67 24.71 -1.88 7.86
CA GLU A 67 24.44 -2.70 6.68
C GLU A 67 22.97 -2.60 6.23
N GLY A 68 22.77 -2.38 4.93
CA GLY A 68 21.44 -2.21 4.33
C GLY A 68 20.80 -0.83 4.53
N PHE A 69 21.42 0.09 5.30
CA PHE A 69 20.94 1.46 5.44
C PHE A 69 21.52 2.39 4.37
N THR A 70 20.74 3.41 4.02
CA THR A 70 21.15 4.53 3.17
C THR A 70 21.25 5.79 4.03
N CYS A 71 22.39 6.48 3.95
CA CYS A 71 22.62 7.75 4.64
C CYS A 71 22.14 8.93 3.81
N ILE A 72 21.45 9.91 4.43
CA ILE A 72 21.08 11.16 3.79
C ILE A 72 22.21 12.18 4.03
N GLU A 73 23.17 12.21 3.11
CA GLU A 73 24.33 13.11 3.22
C GLU A 73 24.07 14.51 2.67
N LYS A 74 23.11 14.63 1.74
CA LYS A 74 22.77 15.89 1.07
C LYS A 74 21.28 16.21 1.13
N THR A 75 20.96 17.50 1.17
CA THR A 75 19.60 18.03 1.01
C THR A 75 19.13 17.88 -0.43
N LEU A 76 17.85 18.17 -0.70
CA LEU A 76 17.31 18.16 -2.06
C LEU A 76 18.06 19.10 -3.03
N GLY A 77 18.59 20.21 -2.52
CA GLY A 77 19.40 21.16 -3.29
C GLY A 77 20.89 20.80 -3.35
N GLY A 78 21.32 19.66 -2.80
CA GLY A 78 22.70 19.20 -2.84
C GLY A 78 23.63 19.76 -1.75
N HIS A 79 23.09 20.49 -0.78
CA HIS A 79 23.84 21.02 0.37
C HIS A 79 24.06 19.94 1.43
N SER A 80 24.97 20.15 2.38
CA SER A 80 25.15 19.21 3.50
C SER A 80 23.85 19.02 4.28
N ALA A 81 23.46 17.77 4.51
CA ALA A 81 22.31 17.38 5.32
C ALA A 81 22.68 17.06 6.79
N GLU A 82 23.84 17.53 7.25
CA GLU A 82 24.29 17.33 8.61
C GLU A 82 23.31 17.93 9.64
N LEU A 83 22.84 17.09 10.56
CA LEU A 83 21.80 17.44 11.53
C LEU A 83 22.34 18.30 12.69
N SER A 84 23.63 18.16 13.00
CA SER A 84 24.31 18.83 14.11
C SER A 84 25.14 20.05 13.68
N ALA A 85 24.85 20.61 12.51
CA ALA A 85 25.58 21.76 11.99
C ALA A 85 25.47 22.96 12.96
N GLY A 86 26.61 23.45 13.48
CA GLY A 86 26.64 24.60 14.39
C GLY A 86 26.62 24.26 15.89
N LEU A 87 26.78 22.99 16.27
CA LEU A 87 27.13 22.61 17.64
C LEU A 87 28.63 22.85 17.90
N LEU A 88 29.02 23.35 19.10
CA LEU A 88 30.42 23.63 19.43
C LEU A 88 31.33 22.38 19.39
N ASN A 89 30.85 21.25 19.92
CA ASN A 89 31.51 19.96 19.82
C ASN A 89 30.70 19.08 18.86
N ASN A 90 30.92 19.28 17.57
CA ASN A 90 30.05 18.77 16.52
C ASN A 90 30.26 17.25 16.31
N PRO A 91 29.27 16.40 16.62
CA PRO A 91 29.38 14.96 16.38
C PRO A 91 29.23 14.57 14.90
N HIS A 92 28.91 15.52 14.01
CA HIS A 92 28.55 15.26 12.61
C HIS A 92 27.47 14.18 12.47
N LEU A 93 26.27 14.51 12.97
CA LEU A 93 25.11 13.62 12.98
C LEU A 93 24.41 13.56 11.62
N TYR A 94 24.07 12.36 11.16
CA TYR A 94 23.35 12.12 9.90
C TYR A 94 22.17 11.18 10.11
N LEU A 95 21.09 11.40 9.35
CA LEU A 95 19.92 10.50 9.32
C LEU A 95 20.13 9.41 8.27
N CYS A 96 19.99 8.16 8.68
CA CYS A 96 19.99 7.01 7.80
C CYS A 96 18.63 6.29 7.85
N TYR A 97 18.25 5.66 6.74
CA TYR A 97 17.03 4.89 6.65
C TYR A 97 17.29 3.55 5.96
N ARG A 98 16.47 2.54 6.27
CA ARG A 98 16.45 1.26 5.57
C ARG A 98 15.07 1.06 4.97
N ARG A 99 15.03 0.54 3.74
CA ARG A 99 13.80 0.13 3.08
C ARG A 99 13.65 -1.38 3.10
N GLY A 100 12.43 -1.86 3.06
CA GLY A 100 12.14 -3.29 2.96
C GLY A 100 10.70 -3.65 3.27
N TRP A 101 10.44 -4.94 3.35
CA TRP A 101 9.10 -5.51 3.60
C TRP A 101 9.08 -6.44 4.83
N ASP A 102 10.22 -6.54 5.51
CA ASP A 102 10.44 -7.42 6.67
C ASP A 102 9.78 -6.89 7.95
N LYS A 103 9.47 -5.58 8.01
CA LYS A 103 8.79 -4.91 9.12
C LYS A 103 7.66 -4.03 8.60
N PRO A 104 6.66 -3.69 9.43
CA PRO A 104 5.65 -2.72 9.04
C PRO A 104 6.28 -1.38 8.65
N PRO A 105 5.72 -0.68 7.65
CA PRO A 105 6.28 0.56 7.16
C PRO A 105 6.20 1.66 8.23
N ILE A 106 7.17 2.56 8.20
CA ILE A 106 7.05 3.85 8.88
C ILE A 106 5.99 4.66 8.14
N VAL A 107 5.03 5.20 8.88
CA VAL A 107 3.87 5.93 8.32
C VAL A 107 3.96 7.43 8.56
N ASP A 108 4.79 7.85 9.51
CA ASP A 108 4.94 9.27 9.86
C ASP A 108 6.32 9.56 10.47
N LEU A 109 6.80 10.78 10.26
CA LEU A 109 8.04 11.29 10.84
C LEU A 109 7.78 12.60 11.58
N GLY A 110 8.61 12.87 12.58
CA GLY A 110 8.45 14.01 13.46
C GLY A 110 9.74 14.44 14.12
N VAL A 111 9.64 15.52 14.86
CA VAL A 111 10.71 16.07 15.70
C VAL A 111 10.12 16.34 17.09
N LEU A 112 10.83 15.90 18.11
CA LEU A 112 10.50 16.10 19.52
C LEU A 112 11.46 17.11 20.13
N TYR A 113 10.94 18.16 20.75
CA TYR A 113 11.68 19.03 21.66
C TYR A 113 11.38 18.61 23.09
N GLU A 114 12.29 17.84 23.67
CA GLU A 114 12.19 17.28 25.02
C GLU A 114 11.99 18.41 26.06
N GLY A 115 10.97 18.25 26.91
CA GLY A 115 10.58 19.26 27.91
C GLY A 115 9.62 20.34 27.40
N LYS A 116 9.45 20.51 26.08
CA LYS A 116 8.45 21.41 25.48
C LYS A 116 7.27 20.66 24.87
N ASP A 117 7.54 19.53 24.25
CA ASP A 117 6.54 18.69 23.59
C ASP A 117 6.22 17.45 24.43
N GLN A 118 4.96 17.00 24.37
CA GLN A 118 4.58 15.67 24.83
C GLN A 118 4.71 14.65 23.70
N LEU A 119 5.28 13.48 23.99
CA LEU A 119 5.35 12.39 23.03
C LEU A 119 3.94 11.84 22.76
N LYS A 120 3.56 11.79 21.49
CA LYS A 120 2.28 11.24 21.06
C LYS A 120 2.25 9.71 21.23
N THR A 121 1.08 9.15 21.51
CA THR A 121 0.90 7.69 21.60
C THR A 121 1.32 6.98 20.31
N ASN A 122 2.00 5.84 20.43
CA ASN A 122 2.52 5.02 19.32
C ASN A 122 3.65 5.67 18.50
N TRP A 123 4.31 6.70 19.02
CA TRP A 123 5.54 7.26 18.43
C TRP A 123 6.78 6.74 19.13
N TYR A 124 7.82 6.51 18.35
CA TYR A 124 9.14 6.09 18.82
C TYR A 124 10.11 7.26 18.70
N VAL A 125 11.02 7.36 19.67
CA VAL A 125 12.09 8.37 19.70
C VAL A 125 13.41 7.70 19.35
N ILE A 126 14.17 8.31 18.44
CA ILE A 126 15.54 7.88 18.16
C ILE A 126 16.44 8.58 19.19
N GLU A 127 16.56 7.97 20.37
CA GLU A 127 17.33 8.53 21.49
C GLU A 127 18.83 8.25 21.36
N THR A 128 19.17 7.11 20.76
CA THR A 128 20.54 6.64 20.62
C THR A 128 20.90 6.26 19.19
N THR A 129 22.17 6.43 18.86
CA THR A 129 22.81 5.87 17.67
C THR A 129 22.89 4.35 17.79
N PRO A 130 23.10 3.60 16.68
CA PRO A 130 23.39 2.16 16.72
C PRO A 130 24.57 1.76 17.63
N TYR A 131 25.49 2.71 17.92
CA TYR A 131 26.66 2.52 18.78
C TYR A 131 26.42 2.99 20.24
N SER A 132 25.16 3.08 20.67
CA SER A 132 24.75 3.45 22.04
C SER A 132 25.18 4.85 22.51
N ARG A 133 25.45 5.77 21.59
CA ARG A 133 25.68 7.20 21.87
C ARG A 133 24.39 7.98 21.75
N SER A 134 24.34 9.19 22.31
CA SER A 134 23.15 10.05 22.18
C SER A 134 22.93 10.48 20.73
N ALA A 135 21.69 10.38 20.26
CA ALA A 135 21.23 10.91 18.97
C ALA A 135 20.59 12.30 19.09
N SER A 136 20.83 13.02 20.19
CA SER A 136 20.34 14.39 20.40
C SER A 136 20.95 15.36 19.39
N LEU A 137 20.11 16.15 18.74
CA LEU A 137 20.52 17.15 17.74
C LEU A 137 20.84 18.53 18.35
N SER A 138 20.74 18.68 19.66
CA SER A 138 21.03 19.96 20.35
C SER A 138 22.33 19.93 21.15
N SER A 139 22.89 21.12 21.39
CA SER A 139 24.04 21.30 22.29
C SER A 139 23.53 21.23 23.73
N GLY A 140 23.97 20.22 24.48
CA GLY A 140 23.60 20.04 25.90
C GLY A 140 24.17 21.08 26.88
N GLY A 141 24.52 22.28 26.42
CA GLY A 141 25.30 23.27 27.18
C GLY A 141 24.50 24.35 27.90
N ALA A 142 23.25 24.63 27.53
CA ALA A 142 22.44 25.66 28.18
C ALA A 142 21.35 25.05 29.08
N PRO A 143 21.15 25.54 30.31
CA PRO A 143 20.18 24.99 31.27
C PRO A 143 18.70 25.10 30.82
N THR A 144 18.43 25.89 29.78
CA THR A 144 17.11 26.06 29.14
C THR A 144 17.01 25.40 27.76
N ALA A 145 18.06 24.72 27.28
CA ALA A 145 18.06 24.10 25.97
C ALA A 145 17.31 22.76 26.00
N HIS A 146 16.20 22.72 25.27
CA HIS A 146 15.48 21.47 25.01
C HIS A 146 16.33 20.52 24.16
N ARG A 147 16.31 19.22 24.49
CA ARG A 147 16.91 18.20 23.63
C ARG A 147 16.04 17.95 22.40
N VAL A 148 16.67 17.79 21.26
CA VAL A 148 15.97 17.64 19.99
C VAL A 148 16.20 16.24 19.46
N PHE A 149 15.13 15.50 19.19
CA PHE A 149 15.21 14.13 18.67
C PHE A 149 14.32 13.95 17.45
N VAL A 150 14.75 13.07 16.55
CA VAL A 150 13.90 12.57 15.46
C VAL A 150 12.95 11.52 16.03
N THR A 151 11.69 11.60 15.63
CA THR A 151 10.66 10.63 16.01
C THR A 151 9.99 10.04 14.79
N TYR A 152 9.44 8.84 14.94
CA TYR A 152 8.69 8.18 13.88
C TYR A 152 7.50 7.40 14.43
N ARG A 153 6.50 7.18 13.58
CA ARG A 153 5.39 6.28 13.86
C ARG A 153 5.43 5.12 12.88
N ARG A 154 5.36 3.89 13.39
CA ARG A 154 5.31 2.67 12.59
C ARG A 154 3.86 2.18 12.47
N ALA A 155 3.50 1.62 11.31
CA ALA A 155 2.23 0.91 11.16
C ALA A 155 2.18 -0.29 12.11
N THR A 156 0.98 -0.68 12.54
CA THR A 156 0.80 -1.97 13.22
C THR A 156 0.85 -3.09 12.18
N ASP A 157 1.26 -4.29 12.57
CA ASP A 157 1.32 -5.48 11.68
C ASP A 157 -0.01 -5.72 10.94
N SER A 158 -1.12 -5.45 11.62
CA SER A 158 -2.49 -5.61 11.11
C SER A 158 -2.92 -4.57 10.06
N GLN A 159 -2.19 -3.47 9.87
CA GLN A 159 -2.54 -2.38 8.95
C GLN A 159 -1.60 -2.28 7.72
N GLY A 160 -0.53 -3.06 7.66
CA GLY A 160 0.57 -2.85 6.70
C GLY A 160 0.24 -2.98 5.20
N LEU A 161 -0.87 -3.59 4.82
CA LEU A 161 -1.14 -3.99 3.41
C LEU A 161 -1.71 -2.87 2.53
N HIS A 162 -2.44 -1.93 3.13
CA HIS A 162 -3.05 -0.79 2.43
C HIS A 162 -2.71 0.55 3.06
N THR A 163 -1.86 0.56 4.10
CA THR A 163 -1.44 1.81 4.73
C THR A 163 -0.41 2.52 3.86
N LEU A 164 -0.59 3.83 3.69
CA LEU A 164 0.41 4.68 3.07
C LEU A 164 1.66 4.71 3.96
N GLY A 165 2.76 4.18 3.43
CA GLY A 165 4.07 4.20 4.07
C GLY A 165 4.91 5.37 3.56
N VAL A 166 5.88 5.77 4.35
CA VAL A 166 6.94 6.68 3.93
C VAL A 166 7.82 5.95 2.92
N THR A 167 7.92 6.47 1.69
CA THR A 167 8.78 5.89 0.63
C THR A 167 10.07 6.66 0.48
N ASP A 168 10.04 7.97 0.72
CA ASP A 168 11.16 8.87 0.52
C ASP A 168 11.28 9.84 1.70
N ILE A 169 12.52 10.10 2.08
CA ILE A 169 12.88 11.01 3.16
C ILE A 169 13.91 11.96 2.59
N ALA A 170 13.71 13.25 2.86
CA ALA A 170 14.59 14.29 2.41
C ALA A 170 14.76 15.36 3.49
N LEU A 171 15.88 16.06 3.42
CA LEU A 171 16.17 17.21 4.27
C LEU A 171 16.16 18.49 3.43
N LEU A 172 15.66 19.56 4.04
CA LEU A 172 15.40 20.83 3.38
C LEU A 172 16.08 21.97 4.13
N LEU A 173 16.77 22.82 3.39
CA LEU A 173 17.47 24.00 3.90
C LEU A 173 16.86 25.29 3.31
N PRO A 174 15.84 25.89 3.95
CA PRO A 174 15.14 27.06 3.42
C PRO A 174 16.05 28.29 3.21
N SER A 175 17.12 28.42 3.99
CA SER A 175 18.10 29.52 3.83
C SER A 175 18.84 29.50 2.48
N LYS A 176 18.80 28.36 1.76
CA LYS A 176 19.33 28.20 0.40
C LYS A 176 18.25 28.25 -0.67
N GLY A 177 17.05 28.71 -0.34
CA GLY A 177 15.92 28.79 -1.26
C GLY A 177 15.24 27.45 -1.54
N GLU A 178 15.56 26.40 -0.77
CA GLU A 178 14.93 25.10 -0.95
C GLU A 178 13.48 25.10 -0.44
N VAL A 179 12.57 24.53 -1.24
CA VAL A 179 11.16 24.35 -0.90
C VAL A 179 10.80 22.87 -1.00
N ALA A 180 9.99 22.38 -0.06
CA ALA A 180 9.52 21.00 -0.10
C ALA A 180 8.69 20.76 -1.37
N PRO A 181 8.95 19.69 -2.15
CA PRO A 181 8.13 19.36 -3.31
C PRO A 181 6.66 19.15 -2.92
N HIS A 182 5.73 19.42 -3.84
CA HIS A 182 4.28 19.33 -3.58
C HIS A 182 3.80 17.93 -3.15
N THR A 183 4.56 16.88 -3.45
CA THR A 183 4.27 15.50 -3.04
C THR A 183 4.84 15.11 -1.67
N PHE A 184 5.63 16.00 -1.04
CA PHE A 184 6.26 15.76 0.25
C PHE A 184 5.52 16.50 1.38
N CYS A 185 5.35 15.81 2.50
CA CYS A 185 4.96 16.41 3.76
C CYS A 185 6.19 16.97 4.46
N ARG A 186 6.20 18.27 4.76
CA ARG A 186 7.25 18.91 5.58
C ARG A 186 6.86 18.83 7.06
N VAL A 187 7.79 18.38 7.90
CA VAL A 187 7.68 18.50 9.36
C VAL A 187 7.96 19.94 9.74
N ASN A 188 6.98 20.63 10.31
CA ASN A 188 7.09 22.05 10.69
C ASN A 188 7.82 22.24 12.04
N LYS A 189 9.02 21.66 12.16
CA LYS A 189 9.94 21.84 13.29
C LYS A 189 11.37 21.86 12.78
N ASN A 190 12.15 22.79 13.31
CA ASN A 190 13.56 22.93 12.98
C ASN A 190 14.38 21.84 13.70
N LEU A 191 15.14 21.05 12.95
CA LEU A 191 16.04 20.03 13.50
C LEU A 191 17.27 20.65 14.16
N ASN A 192 17.71 21.82 13.67
CA ASN A 192 18.87 22.52 14.15
C ASN A 192 18.47 23.70 15.05
N THR A 193 18.45 23.49 16.36
CA THR A 193 18.12 24.53 17.35
C THR A 193 19.32 25.31 17.84
N GLY A 194 20.49 25.14 17.22
CA GLY A 194 21.68 25.93 17.53
C GLY A 194 21.44 27.42 17.26
N MET A 195 21.99 28.28 18.12
CA MET A 195 21.81 29.74 18.05
C MET A 195 22.26 30.35 16.71
N TRP A 196 23.22 29.71 16.04
CA TRP A 196 23.85 30.19 14.80
C TRP A 196 23.75 29.18 13.64
N GLY A 197 22.96 28.11 13.82
CA GLY A 197 22.79 27.06 12.82
C GLY A 197 21.72 27.42 11.79
N PRO A 198 21.90 27.08 10.50
CA PRO A 198 20.84 27.25 9.52
C PRO A 198 19.67 26.31 9.85
N ALA A 199 18.45 26.81 9.70
CA ALA A 199 17.27 25.99 9.95
C ALA A 199 17.19 24.84 8.95
N LEU A 200 17.05 23.62 9.46
CA LEU A 200 17.00 22.38 8.68
C LEU A 200 15.68 21.65 8.98
N PHE A 201 14.98 21.22 7.94
CA PHE A 201 13.65 20.62 8.08
C PHE A 201 13.58 19.23 7.45
N LEU A 202 12.87 18.33 8.12
CA LEU A 202 12.57 16.99 7.62
C LEU A 202 11.37 17.03 6.68
N CYS A 203 11.47 16.35 5.55
CA CYS A 203 10.41 16.17 4.58
C CYS A 203 10.29 14.68 4.24
N PHE A 204 9.08 14.20 3.98
CA PHE A 204 8.88 12.82 3.53
C PHE A 204 7.71 12.69 2.56
N LYS A 205 7.78 11.71 1.67
CA LYS A 205 6.70 11.34 0.77
C LYS A 205 6.00 10.11 1.31
N ARG A 206 4.66 10.14 1.33
CA ARG A 206 3.83 8.96 1.60
C ARG A 206 3.29 8.40 0.30
N ALA A 207 3.43 7.10 0.10
CA ALA A 207 2.83 6.40 -1.02
C ALA A 207 2.30 5.03 -0.58
N MET A 208 1.50 4.40 -1.42
CA MET A 208 1.01 3.05 -1.13
C MET A 208 2.19 2.08 -1.17
N ALA A 209 2.54 1.55 -0.01
CA ALA A 209 3.57 0.54 0.14
C ALA A 209 2.96 -0.81 -0.28
N LYS A 210 2.83 -1.07 -1.58
CA LYS A 210 2.32 -2.37 -2.09
C LYS A 210 3.38 -3.47 -1.91
N ALA A 211 3.58 -3.87 -0.67
CA ALA A 211 4.34 -5.07 -0.31
C ALA A 211 3.52 -6.30 -0.67
N ASN A 212 4.16 -7.32 -1.22
CA ASN A 212 3.60 -8.66 -1.23
C ASN A 212 2.21 -8.77 -1.88
N ALA A 213 2.04 -8.11 -3.02
CA ALA A 213 0.86 -8.21 -3.85
C ALA A 213 1.27 -8.51 -5.31
N LEU A 214 0.48 -9.36 -5.96
CA LEU A 214 0.53 -9.63 -7.39
C LEU A 214 -0.76 -9.13 -8.01
N LEU A 215 -0.68 -8.53 -9.20
CA LEU A 215 -1.83 -7.99 -9.90
C LEU A 215 -2.05 -8.74 -11.21
N PHE A 216 -3.28 -9.19 -11.43
CA PHE A 216 -3.69 -9.97 -12.59
C PHE A 216 -4.94 -9.39 -13.23
N GLU A 217 -5.14 -9.71 -14.51
CA GLU A 217 -6.38 -9.41 -15.21
C GLU A 217 -7.56 -10.14 -14.56
N ALA A 218 -8.71 -9.47 -14.48
CA ALA A 218 -9.92 -10.07 -13.91
C ALA A 218 -10.59 -10.97 -14.94
N GLY A 219 -10.81 -12.24 -14.58
CA GLY A 219 -11.57 -13.19 -15.37
C GLY A 219 -12.98 -13.41 -14.84
N LEU A 220 -13.83 -13.98 -15.68
CA LEU A 220 -15.14 -14.50 -15.28
C LEU A 220 -14.95 -15.94 -14.75
N ILE A 221 -15.22 -16.16 -13.47
CA ILE A 221 -15.10 -17.48 -12.83
C ILE A 221 -16.38 -18.29 -13.08
N SER A 222 -17.54 -17.68 -12.84
CA SER A 222 -18.83 -18.32 -13.05
C SER A 222 -19.92 -17.28 -13.30
N ARG A 223 -21.04 -17.75 -13.85
CA ARG A 223 -22.19 -16.92 -14.20
C ARG A 223 -23.49 -17.71 -14.14
N TYR A 224 -24.57 -16.98 -13.90
CA TYR A 224 -25.94 -17.43 -14.07
C TYR A 224 -26.71 -16.34 -14.83
N PRO A 225 -27.47 -16.66 -15.88
CA PRO A 225 -27.54 -17.96 -16.54
C PRO A 225 -26.20 -18.40 -17.16
N GLN A 226 -26.06 -19.71 -17.39
CA GLN A 226 -24.84 -20.28 -17.99
C GLN A 226 -24.68 -19.87 -19.47
N GLU A 227 -25.79 -19.77 -20.20
CA GLU A 227 -25.84 -19.36 -21.60
C GLU A 227 -26.25 -17.90 -21.75
N ASP A 228 -25.93 -17.30 -22.90
CA ASP A 228 -26.21 -15.89 -23.14
C ASP A 228 -27.71 -15.66 -23.38
N LEU A 229 -28.21 -14.56 -22.83
CA LEU A 229 -29.56 -14.09 -23.14
C LEU A 229 -29.54 -13.50 -24.55
N GLU A 230 -30.47 -13.91 -25.40
CA GLU A 230 -30.57 -13.42 -26.79
C GLU A 230 -30.63 -11.89 -26.89
N ALA A 231 -31.36 -11.26 -25.98
CA ALA A 231 -31.54 -9.81 -25.94
C ALA A 231 -30.33 -9.06 -25.36
N PHE A 232 -29.52 -9.72 -24.53
CA PHE A 232 -28.38 -9.12 -23.85
C PHE A 232 -27.29 -10.18 -23.62
N PRO A 233 -26.45 -10.47 -24.63
CA PRO A 233 -25.31 -11.36 -24.43
C PRO A 233 -24.33 -10.75 -23.44
N LEU A 234 -23.74 -11.56 -22.56
CA LEU A 234 -22.88 -11.07 -21.48
C LEU A 234 -21.58 -10.48 -22.05
N PRO A 235 -21.30 -9.17 -21.85
CA PRO A 235 -20.07 -8.61 -22.39
C PRO A 235 -18.81 -9.18 -21.71
N GLU A 236 -17.79 -9.53 -22.50
CA GLU A 236 -16.51 -10.05 -21.99
C GLU A 236 -15.80 -9.09 -21.02
N SER A 237 -16.08 -7.79 -21.13
CA SER A 237 -15.52 -6.75 -20.27
C SER A 237 -16.10 -6.72 -18.85
N VAL A 238 -17.20 -7.44 -18.56
CA VAL A 238 -17.90 -7.40 -17.26
C VAL A 238 -16.97 -7.64 -16.05
N PRO A 239 -16.02 -8.60 -16.07
CA PRO A 239 -15.08 -8.80 -14.96
C PRO A 239 -14.22 -7.56 -14.67
N VAL A 240 -13.84 -6.79 -15.69
CA VAL A 240 -13.08 -5.54 -15.54
C VAL A 240 -13.91 -4.49 -14.79
N PHE A 241 -15.22 -4.41 -15.04
CA PHE A 241 -16.09 -3.51 -14.28
C PHE A 241 -16.31 -3.98 -12.84
N CYS A 242 -16.33 -5.29 -12.61
CA CYS A 242 -16.42 -5.86 -11.26
C CYS A 242 -15.15 -5.61 -10.44
N LEU A 243 -13.98 -5.65 -11.08
CA LEU A 243 -12.66 -5.49 -10.49
C LEU A 243 -11.81 -4.53 -11.34
N PRO A 244 -12.06 -3.20 -11.27
CA PRO A 244 -11.45 -2.21 -12.18
C PRO A 244 -9.94 -2.08 -12.06
N MET A 245 -9.37 -2.48 -10.91
CA MET A 245 -7.93 -2.49 -10.67
C MET A 245 -7.30 -3.86 -10.92
N GLY A 246 -8.03 -4.79 -11.54
CA GLY A 246 -7.66 -6.19 -11.65
C GLY A 246 -7.84 -6.97 -10.34
N VAL A 247 -7.38 -8.21 -10.36
CA VAL A 247 -7.38 -9.11 -9.20
C VAL A 247 -6.04 -8.99 -8.48
N SER A 248 -6.08 -8.58 -7.21
CA SER A 248 -4.90 -8.66 -6.35
C SER A 248 -4.85 -10.00 -5.62
N VAL A 249 -3.68 -10.64 -5.67
CA VAL A 249 -3.31 -11.75 -4.79
C VAL A 249 -2.27 -11.23 -3.82
N GLU A 250 -2.56 -11.30 -2.53
CA GLU A 250 -1.82 -10.60 -1.50
C GLU A 250 -1.39 -11.55 -0.39
N SER A 251 -0.19 -11.36 0.15
CA SER A 251 0.25 -12.07 1.34
C SER A 251 0.13 -11.21 2.57
N TRP A 252 -0.66 -11.68 3.54
CA TRP A 252 -1.04 -10.95 4.75
C TRP A 252 -0.41 -11.58 6.00
N PRO A 253 0.04 -10.80 6.99
CA PRO A 253 0.36 -11.33 8.33
C PRO A 253 -0.84 -12.09 8.93
N LEU A 254 -0.60 -13.14 9.72
CA LEU A 254 -1.68 -13.95 10.30
C LEU A 254 -2.61 -13.17 11.26
N ASN A 255 -2.15 -12.07 11.84
CA ASN A 255 -2.93 -11.21 12.73
C ASN A 255 -3.66 -10.06 11.99
N THR A 256 -3.72 -10.12 10.65
CA THR A 256 -4.42 -9.11 9.84
C THR A 256 -5.91 -9.12 10.17
N LYS A 257 -6.47 -7.95 10.46
CA LYS A 257 -7.91 -7.83 10.68
C LYS A 257 -8.65 -8.09 9.36
N TYR A 258 -9.77 -8.78 9.48
CA TYR A 258 -10.67 -9.04 8.36
C TYR A 258 -11.06 -7.75 7.63
N GLN A 259 -10.93 -7.77 6.31
CA GLN A 259 -11.28 -6.64 5.44
C GLN A 259 -12.76 -6.73 5.07
N LEU A 260 -13.50 -5.65 5.35
CA LEU A 260 -14.92 -5.58 4.99
C LEU A 260 -15.09 -5.53 3.46
N PRO A 261 -16.13 -6.17 2.90
CA PRO A 261 -16.45 -6.06 1.49
C PRO A 261 -16.72 -4.61 1.06
N VAL A 262 -16.38 -4.31 -0.20
CA VAL A 262 -16.60 -3.01 -0.82
C VAL A 262 -17.67 -3.14 -1.89
N PHE A 263 -18.75 -2.37 -1.74
CA PHE A 263 -19.81 -2.29 -2.75
C PHE A 263 -19.48 -1.22 -3.79
N SER A 264 -19.78 -1.51 -5.06
CA SER A 264 -19.58 -0.61 -6.18
C SER A 264 -20.68 -0.79 -7.22
N THR A 265 -20.92 0.24 -8.03
CA THR A 265 -21.89 0.20 -9.12
C THR A 265 -21.25 0.71 -10.41
N PHE A 266 -21.78 0.25 -11.53
CA PHE A 266 -21.37 0.70 -12.86
C PHE A 266 -22.56 0.61 -13.83
N VAL A 267 -22.41 1.21 -15.01
CA VAL A 267 -23.43 1.17 -16.07
C VAL A 267 -22.76 0.74 -17.36
N LEU A 268 -23.26 -0.32 -17.97
CA LEU A 268 -22.90 -0.75 -19.31
C LEU A 268 -23.89 -0.13 -20.29
N THR A 269 -23.40 0.37 -21.41
CA THR A 269 -24.23 0.88 -22.50
C THR A 269 -24.00 0.01 -23.72
N SER A 270 -25.07 -0.60 -24.23
CA SER A 270 -25.01 -1.39 -25.46
C SER A 270 -24.80 -0.49 -26.68
N ALA A 271 -24.40 -1.07 -27.81
CA ALA A 271 -24.30 -0.34 -29.08
C ALA A 271 -25.66 0.28 -29.51
N CYS A 272 -26.77 -0.29 -29.03
CA CYS A 272 -28.13 0.18 -29.30
C CYS A 272 -28.56 1.34 -28.37
N GLY A 273 -27.73 1.69 -27.38
CA GLY A 273 -28.04 2.72 -26.38
C GLY A 273 -28.75 2.21 -25.12
N ASP A 274 -28.99 0.90 -25.02
CA ASP A 274 -29.60 0.30 -23.83
C ASP A 274 -28.65 0.32 -22.65
N LYS A 275 -29.18 0.62 -21.47
CA LYS A 275 -28.40 0.70 -20.23
C LYS A 275 -28.64 -0.53 -19.38
N VAL A 276 -27.57 -1.19 -19.00
CA VAL A 276 -27.56 -2.28 -18.02
C VAL A 276 -26.78 -1.81 -16.80
N TYR A 277 -27.39 -1.93 -15.63
CA TYR A 277 -26.85 -1.49 -14.36
C TYR A 277 -26.16 -2.67 -13.66
N GLY A 278 -24.87 -2.48 -13.34
CA GLY A 278 -24.08 -3.41 -12.57
C GLY A 278 -24.00 -2.99 -11.11
N ALA A 279 -24.20 -3.95 -10.21
CA ALA A 279 -23.95 -3.83 -8.79
C ALA A 279 -22.98 -4.93 -8.37
N ALA A 280 -21.82 -4.57 -7.83
CA ALA A 280 -20.74 -5.50 -7.51
C ALA A 280 -20.32 -5.38 -6.05
N LEU A 281 -20.09 -6.52 -5.40
CA LEU A 281 -19.55 -6.62 -4.05
C LEU A 281 -18.19 -7.32 -4.12
N GLN A 282 -17.14 -6.56 -3.81
CA GLN A 282 -15.75 -7.02 -3.84
C GLN A 282 -15.30 -7.42 -2.44
N PHE A 283 -14.59 -8.52 -2.31
CA PHE A 283 -14.08 -9.01 -1.03
C PHE A 283 -12.81 -9.84 -1.23
N TYR A 284 -12.10 -10.10 -0.13
CA TYR A 284 -10.97 -11.03 -0.10
C TYR A 284 -11.41 -12.38 0.45
N GLU A 285 -10.82 -13.44 -0.09
CA GLU A 285 -10.96 -14.81 0.38
C GLU A 285 -9.58 -15.49 0.41
N SER A 286 -9.47 -16.59 1.16
CA SER A 286 -8.25 -17.40 1.21
C SER A 286 -7.87 -17.90 -0.18
N PHE A 287 -6.61 -17.72 -0.52
CA PHE A 287 -6.03 -18.15 -1.78
C PHE A 287 -5.06 -19.31 -1.57
N SER A 288 -5.20 -20.38 -2.37
CA SER A 288 -4.31 -21.54 -2.22
C SER A 288 -2.89 -21.20 -2.64
N ARG A 289 -1.93 -21.49 -1.74
CA ARG A 289 -0.49 -21.32 -2.02
C ARG A 289 0.01 -22.25 -3.12
N GLU A 290 -0.67 -23.38 -3.34
CA GLU A 290 -0.29 -24.39 -4.33
C GLU A 290 -0.48 -23.90 -5.77
N LEU A 291 -1.33 -22.90 -5.97
CA LEU A 291 -1.56 -22.29 -7.27
C LEU A 291 -0.48 -21.23 -7.62
N LEU A 292 0.43 -20.91 -6.71
CA LEU A 292 1.49 -19.92 -6.93
C LEU A 292 2.77 -20.59 -7.43
N SER A 293 3.37 -19.99 -8.45
CA SER A 293 4.75 -20.33 -8.84
C SER A 293 5.77 -19.95 -7.76
N GLU A 294 6.97 -20.52 -7.80
CA GLU A 294 8.06 -20.15 -6.88
C GLU A 294 8.39 -18.65 -6.97
N ARG A 295 8.46 -18.10 -8.19
CA ARG A 295 8.71 -16.66 -8.41
C ARG A 295 7.66 -15.77 -7.75
N GLN A 296 6.39 -16.14 -7.90
CA GLN A 296 5.27 -15.44 -7.26
C GLN A 296 5.34 -15.56 -5.74
N SER A 297 5.68 -16.74 -5.22
CA SER A 297 5.85 -16.99 -3.80
C SER A 297 6.98 -16.15 -3.18
N VAL A 298 8.11 -15.99 -3.88
CA VAL A 298 9.19 -15.08 -3.47
C VAL A 298 8.69 -13.62 -3.45
N ARG A 299 7.99 -13.18 -4.52
CA ARG A 299 7.47 -11.80 -4.62
C ARG A 299 6.40 -11.47 -3.58
N LEU A 300 5.65 -12.49 -3.13
CA LEU A 300 4.69 -12.39 -2.04
C LEU A 300 5.33 -12.52 -0.64
N GLY A 301 6.65 -12.69 -0.54
CA GLY A 301 7.33 -12.85 0.75
C GLY A 301 6.93 -14.14 1.48
N LEU A 302 6.60 -15.20 0.72
CA LEU A 302 6.23 -16.52 1.24
C LEU A 302 7.42 -17.47 1.36
N LEU A 303 8.57 -17.10 0.80
CA LEU A 303 9.82 -17.86 0.82
C LEU A 303 10.96 -16.97 1.33
N SER A 304 11.84 -17.53 2.17
CA SER A 304 13.10 -16.89 2.54
C SER A 304 13.97 -16.72 1.29
N VAL A 305 14.48 -15.51 1.04
CA VAL A 305 15.33 -15.22 -0.13
C VAL A 305 16.69 -15.94 -0.01
N VAL A 306 17.17 -16.17 1.21
CA VAL A 306 18.47 -16.80 1.49
C VAL A 306 18.36 -18.33 1.44
N ASP A 307 17.38 -18.89 2.15
CA ASP A 307 17.29 -20.35 2.35
C ASP A 307 16.17 -21.03 1.54
N ARG A 308 15.36 -20.26 0.79
CA ARG A 308 14.15 -20.71 0.08
C ARG A 308 13.14 -21.48 0.97
N ARG A 309 13.21 -21.31 2.29
CA ARG A 309 12.29 -21.97 3.22
C ARG A 309 10.92 -21.28 3.24
N PRO A 310 9.80 -22.03 3.31
CA PRO A 310 8.47 -21.47 3.46
C PRO A 310 8.30 -20.63 4.73
N ILE A 311 7.71 -19.45 4.57
CA ILE A 311 7.34 -18.55 5.66
C ILE A 311 5.89 -18.85 6.07
N GLY A 312 5.73 -19.45 7.24
CA GLY A 312 4.43 -19.86 7.81
C GLY A 312 3.67 -18.74 8.52
N SER A 313 4.30 -17.60 8.82
CA SER A 313 3.70 -16.49 9.56
C SER A 313 2.78 -15.59 8.73
N ARG A 314 2.37 -16.04 7.54
CA ARG A 314 1.54 -15.28 6.60
C ARG A 314 0.40 -16.14 6.05
N SER A 315 -0.66 -15.50 5.57
CA SER A 315 -1.73 -16.12 4.78
C SER A 315 -1.76 -15.48 3.40
N VAL A 316 -2.36 -16.14 2.42
CA VAL A 316 -2.52 -15.58 1.07
C VAL A 316 -3.99 -15.37 0.82
N HIS A 317 -4.35 -14.20 0.31
CA HIS A 317 -5.72 -13.80 0.03
C HIS A 317 -5.84 -13.29 -1.39
N GLY A 318 -6.91 -13.69 -2.07
CA GLY A 318 -7.23 -13.27 -3.43
C GLY A 318 -8.46 -12.39 -3.42
N LYS A 319 -8.45 -11.32 -4.21
CA LYS A 319 -9.62 -10.47 -4.39
C LYS A 319 -10.61 -11.14 -5.35
N LYS A 320 -11.88 -11.21 -4.95
CA LYS A 320 -13.01 -11.66 -5.77
C LYS A 320 -14.12 -10.63 -5.77
N SER A 321 -15.04 -10.76 -6.72
CA SER A 321 -16.26 -9.97 -6.79
C SER A 321 -17.44 -10.83 -7.19
N ILE A 322 -18.57 -10.63 -6.51
CA ILE A 322 -19.88 -11.10 -7.00
C ILE A 322 -20.63 -9.89 -7.55
N CYS A 323 -21.33 -10.04 -8.66
CA CYS A 323 -22.02 -8.94 -9.31
C CYS A 323 -23.37 -9.36 -9.89
N VAL A 324 -24.34 -8.46 -9.79
CA VAL A 324 -25.63 -8.54 -10.46
C VAL A 324 -25.64 -7.52 -11.60
N LEU A 325 -26.08 -7.97 -12.78
CA LEU A 325 -26.44 -7.13 -13.91
C LEU A 325 -27.96 -7.10 -14.05
N SER A 326 -28.52 -5.91 -14.21
CA SER A 326 -29.96 -5.70 -14.34
C SER A 326 -30.27 -4.50 -15.22
N HIS A 327 -31.31 -4.58 -16.05
CA HIS A 327 -31.93 -3.41 -16.68
C HIS A 327 -32.62 -2.47 -15.68
N TRP A 328 -32.82 -2.91 -14.43
CA TRP A 328 -33.47 -2.14 -13.37
C TRP A 328 -32.42 -1.56 -12.40
N PRO A 329 -32.40 -0.23 -12.15
CA PRO A 329 -31.38 0.41 -11.31
C PRO A 329 -31.64 0.26 -9.79
N PHE A 330 -31.99 -0.94 -9.31
CA PHE A 330 -32.31 -1.19 -7.89
C PHE A 330 -31.08 -1.42 -7.01
N PHE A 331 -30.11 -0.51 -7.07
CA PHE A 331 -28.81 -0.65 -6.41
C PHE A 331 -28.90 -0.98 -4.91
N THR A 332 -29.81 -0.33 -4.17
CA THR A 332 -29.99 -0.59 -2.74
C THR A 332 -30.47 -2.01 -2.48
N VAL A 333 -31.32 -2.56 -3.35
CA VAL A 333 -31.81 -3.94 -3.24
C VAL A 333 -30.68 -4.91 -3.57
N PHE A 334 -29.95 -4.66 -4.66
CA PHE A 334 -28.82 -5.50 -5.06
C PHE A 334 -27.69 -5.49 -4.02
N GLN A 335 -27.39 -4.34 -3.41
CA GLN A 335 -26.42 -4.27 -2.33
C GLN A 335 -26.83 -5.16 -1.14
N LYS A 336 -28.10 -5.09 -0.71
CA LYS A 336 -28.61 -5.94 0.37
C LYS A 336 -28.53 -7.42 0.00
N PHE A 337 -28.92 -7.76 -1.23
CA PHE A 337 -28.87 -9.12 -1.75
C PHE A 337 -27.44 -9.67 -1.79
N LEU A 338 -26.51 -8.97 -2.44
CA LEU A 338 -25.11 -9.40 -2.52
C LEU A 338 -24.46 -9.48 -1.13
N THR A 339 -24.76 -8.53 -0.24
CA THR A 339 -24.29 -8.56 1.15
C THR A 339 -24.84 -9.77 1.90
N PHE A 340 -26.10 -10.13 1.66
CA PHE A 340 -26.71 -11.34 2.23
C PHE A 340 -26.00 -12.59 1.72
N ILE A 341 -25.82 -12.75 0.40
CA ILE A 341 -25.11 -13.90 -0.20
C ILE A 341 -23.69 -14.02 0.37
N TYR A 342 -22.96 -12.90 0.43
CA TYR A 342 -21.63 -12.87 0.99
C TYR A 342 -21.60 -13.29 2.46
N ARG A 343 -22.44 -12.67 3.30
CA ARG A 343 -22.53 -13.02 4.72
C ARG A 343 -22.91 -14.47 4.90
N TYR A 344 -23.84 -14.98 4.10
CA TYR A 344 -24.19 -16.39 4.11
C TYR A 344 -22.93 -17.22 3.84
N SER A 345 -22.21 -17.00 2.74
CA SER A 345 -21.03 -17.78 2.36
C SER A 345 -19.92 -17.94 3.43
N ILE A 346 -19.81 -17.00 4.37
CA ILE A 346 -18.79 -17.02 5.43
C ILE A 346 -19.32 -17.45 6.81
N SER A 347 -20.62 -17.63 6.99
CA SER A 347 -21.27 -17.84 8.30
C SER A 347 -21.65 -19.30 8.59
N GLY A 348 -21.02 -20.27 7.93
CA GLY A 348 -21.44 -21.68 7.97
C GLY A 348 -21.46 -22.34 9.37
N PRO A 349 -22.14 -23.50 9.52
CA PRO A 349 -22.70 -24.35 8.46
C PRO A 349 -24.14 -23.96 8.04
N HIS A 350 -24.50 -24.30 6.79
CA HIS A 350 -25.80 -23.96 6.17
C HIS A 350 -26.63 -25.19 5.83
N VAL A 351 -27.96 -25.04 5.88
CA VAL A 351 -28.94 -26.09 5.53
C VAL A 351 -29.09 -26.24 4.00
N LEU A 352 -28.83 -25.19 3.24
CA LEU A 352 -28.90 -25.17 1.77
C LEU A 352 -27.54 -24.73 1.20
N PRO A 353 -26.99 -25.45 0.20
CA PRO A 353 -25.78 -25.04 -0.48
C PRO A 353 -26.07 -23.80 -1.34
N LEU A 354 -25.14 -22.85 -1.38
CA LEU A 354 -25.24 -21.63 -2.20
C LEU A 354 -25.29 -21.91 -3.71
N GLU A 355 -24.88 -23.11 -4.11
CA GLU A 355 -24.78 -23.55 -5.51
C GLU A 355 -26.08 -24.18 -6.05
N LYS A 356 -27.10 -24.37 -5.20
CA LYS A 356 -28.45 -24.82 -5.59
C LYS A 356 -29.44 -23.69 -5.45
#